data_AF-A0A5P9HLX2-F1
#
_entry.id   AF-A0A5P9HLX2-F1
#
_cell.length_a   1.000
_cell.length_b   1.000
_cell.length_c   1.000
_cell.angle_alpha   90.00
_cell.angle_beta   90.00
_cell.angle_gamma   90.00
#
_symmetry.space_group_name_H-M   'P 1'
#
loop_
_entity.id
_entity.type
_entity.pdbx_description
1 polymer ?
#
loop_
_entity_poly.entity_id
_entity_poly.type
_entity_poly.pdbx_seq_one_letter_code
_entity_poly.pdbx_strand_id
1 'polypeptide(L)' 'MLALQIELKRKQMIYYAKEYGFTATQTVRCSQELDVLLNKESQQQLSRMQNRNNYSFSQ' A
#
# COMPACT_ATOMS: atom_id res chain seq x y z
N MET A 1 -1.56 9.86 8.09
CA MET A 1 -0.96 8.53 8.36
C MET A 1 -1.04 7.68 7.09
N LEU A 2 0.02 6.93 6.76
CA LEU A 2 0.07 6.09 5.54
C LEU A 2 -1.05 5.04 5.51
N ALA A 3 -1.32 4.38 6.64
CA ALA A 3 -2.42 3.43 6.79
C ALA A 3 -3.80 4.03 6.44
N LEU A 4 -4.08 5.26 6.86
CA LEU A 4 -5.33 5.94 6.51
C LEU A 4 -5.44 6.19 5.00
N GLN A 5 -4.34 6.53 4.32
CA GLN A 5 -4.34 6.73 2.87
C GLN A 5 -4.61 5.42 2.11
N ILE A 6 -4.01 4.31 2.58
CA ILE A 6 -4.26 2.96 2.06
C ILE A 6 -5.75 2.60 2.21
N GLU A 7 -6.33 2.80 3.38
CA GLU A 7 -7.75 2.52 3.63
C GLU A 7 -8.69 3.34 2.74
N LEU A 8 -8.43 4.64 2.60
CA LEU A 8 -9.22 5.51 1.74
C LEU A 8 -9.12 5.09 0.27
N LYS A 9 -7.91 4.79 -0.22
CA LYS A 9 -7.69 4.36 -1.60
C LYS A 9 -8.30 2.97 -1.87
N ARG A 10 -8.25 2.05 -0.90
CA ARG A 10 -8.94 0.74 -1.01
C ARG A 10 -10.44 0.91 -1.17
N LYS A 11 -11.07 1.77 -0.35
CA LYS A 11 -12.50 2.07 -0.46
C LYS A 11 -12.86 2.66 -1.83
N GLN A 12 -12.03 3.58 -2.34
CA GLN A 12 -12.20 4.15 -3.68
C GLN A 12 -12.11 3.09 -4.78
N MET A 13 -11.13 2.18 -4.72
CA MET A 13 -10.98 1.10 -5.70
C MET A 13 -12.19 0.15 -5.70
N ILE A 14 -12.69 -0.21 -4.51
CA ILE A 14 -13.89 -1.06 -4.37
C ILE A 14 -15.12 -0.35 -4.94
N TYR A 15 -15.25 0.95 -4.70
CA TYR A 15 -16.32 1.75 -5.28
C TYR A 15 -16.25 1.74 -6.83
N TYR A 16 -15.08 1.99 -7.41
CA TYR A 16 -14.90 1.92 -8.87
C TYR A 16 -15.11 0.53 -9.45
N ALA A 17 -14.68 -0.52 -8.74
CA ALA A 17 -14.94 -1.89 -9.17
C ALA A 17 -16.43 -2.23 -9.21
N LYS A 18 -17.21 -1.71 -8.24
CA LYS A 18 -18.68 -1.88 -8.22
C LYS A 18 -19.39 -1.07 -9.29
N GLU A 19 -18.91 0.15 -9.54
CA GLU A 19 -19.55 1.09 -10.48
C GLU A 19 -19.19 0.81 -11.94
N TYR A 20 -17.90 0.57 -12.22
CA TYR A 20 -17.35 0.50 -13.58
C TYR A 20 -16.81 -0.89 -13.93
N GLY A 21 -16.68 -1.80 -12.95
CA GLY A 21 -16.04 -3.10 -13.12
C GLY A 21 -14.53 -3.08 -12.83
N PHE A 22 -13.96 -4.27 -12.63
CA PHE A 22 -12.54 -4.42 -12.27
C PHE A 22 -11.56 -4.05 -13.38
N THR A 23 -11.97 -4.21 -14.64
CA THR A 23 -11.14 -3.93 -15.82
C THR A 23 -11.27 -2.50 -16.34
N ALA A 24 -12.17 -1.69 -15.76
CA ALA A 24 -12.30 -0.30 -16.14
C ALA A 24 -11.00 0.46 -15.86
N THR A 25 -10.62 1.35 -16.78
CA THR A 25 -9.38 2.15 -16.68
C THR A 25 -9.27 2.89 -15.35
N GLN A 26 -10.38 3.39 -14.81
CA GLN A 26 -10.42 4.09 -13.52
C GLN A 26 -10.13 3.14 -12.36
N THR A 27 -10.69 1.92 -12.37
CA THR A 27 -10.45 0.89 -11.36
C THR A 27 -9.01 0.40 -11.42
N VAL A 28 -8.48 0.14 -12.62
CA VAL A 28 -7.09 -0.29 -12.84
C VAL A 28 -6.10 0.80 -12.41
N ARG A 29 -6.37 2.07 -12.72
CA ARG A 29 -5.54 3.17 -12.23
C ARG A 29 -5.59 3.27 -10.72
N CYS A 30 -6.78 3.14 -10.12
CA CYS A 30 -6.94 3.18 -8.68
C CYS A 30 -6.22 2.00 -7.98
N SER A 31 -6.17 0.82 -8.60
CA SER A 31 -5.42 -0.32 -8.06
C SER A 31 -3.91 -0.11 -8.11
N GLN A 32 -3.39 0.48 -9.19
CA GLN A 32 -1.98 0.88 -9.30
C GLN A 32 -1.59 1.93 -8.26
N GLU A 33 -2.45 2.92 -8.03
CA GLU A 33 -2.24 3.94 -6.99
C GLU A 33 -2.24 3.32 -5.58
N LEU A 34 -3.13 2.34 -5.33
CA LEU A 34 -3.16 1.58 -4.08
C LEU A 34 -1.88 0.76 -3.89
N ASP A 35 -1.41 0.09 -4.94
CA ASP A 35 -0.20 -0.73 -4.93
C ASP A 35 1.03 0.09 -4.53
N VAL A 36 1.17 1.31 -5.06
CA VAL A 36 2.25 2.24 -4.66
C VAL A 36 2.21 2.55 -3.15
N LEU A 37 1.03 2.70 -2.56
CA LEU A 37 0.89 2.96 -1.13
C LEU A 37 1.26 1.73 -0.29
N LEU A 38 0.86 0.54 -0.72
CA LEU A 38 1.21 -0.73 -0.08
C LEU A 38 2.72 -0.99 -0.15
N ASN A 39 3.34 -0.73 -1.30
CA ASN A 39 4.79 -0.85 -1.48
C ASN A 39 5.56 0.07 -0.54
N LYS A 40 5.09 1.31 -0.33
CA LYS A 40 5.68 2.23 0.66
C LYS A 40 5.58 1.68 2.08
N GLU A 41 4.45 1.07 2.44
CA GLU A 41 4.28 0.47 3.76
C GLU A 41 5.22 -0.73 3.94
N SER A 42 5.28 -1.62 2.96
CA SER A 42 6.18 -2.78 2.95
C SER A 42 7.64 -2.33 3.10
N GLN A 43 8.08 -1.33 2.33
CA GLN A 43 9.43 -0.76 2.46
C GLN A 43 9.69 -0.22 3.88
N GLN A 44 8.75 0.52 4.46
CA GLN A 44 8.88 1.02 5.84
C GLN A 44 8.99 -0.11 6.85
N GLN A 45 8.23 -1.20 6.69
CA GLN A 45 8.32 -2.38 7.55
C GLN A 45 9.69 -3.07 7.40
N LEU A 46 10.16 -3.27 6.15
CA LEU A 46 11.48 -3.85 5.88
C LEU A 46 12.61 -3.02 6.51
N SER A 47 12.59 -1.69 6.33
CA SER A 47 13.60 -0.81 6.95
C SER A 47 13.57 -0.89 8.48
N ARG A 48 12.39 -1.00 9.10
CA ARG A 48 12.26 -1.19 10.56
C ARG A 48 12.83 -2.54 11.01
N MET A 49 12.63 -3.60 10.24
CA MET A 49 13.17 -4.94 10.53
C MET A 49 14.68 -5.00 10.35
N GLN A 50 15.22 -4.39 9.29
CA GLN A 50 16.68 -4.28 9.07
C GLN A 50 17.35 -3.49 10.18
N ASN A 51 16.73 -2.40 10.63
CA ASN A 51 17.28 -1.61 11.74
C ASN A 51 17.33 -2.41 13.06
N ARG A 52 16.40 -3.36 13.29
CA ARG A 52 16.49 -4.26 14.45
C ARG A 52 17.65 -5.24 14.36
N ASN A 53 17.93 -5.81 13.18
CA ASN A 53 19.01 -6.79 13.02
C ASN A 53 20.41 -6.18 13.23
N ASN A 54 20.60 -4.90 12.88
CA ASN A 54 21.89 -4.22 13.08
C ASN A 54 22.25 -4.01 14.57
N TYR A 55 21.26 -3.92 15.47
CA TYR A 55 21.51 -3.83 16.92
C TYR A 55 21.89 -5.17 17.57
N SER A 56 21.61 -6.30 16.92
CA SER A 56 21.91 -7.64 17.47
C SER A 56 23.34 -8.12 17.22
N PHE A 57 24.09 -7.47 16.31
CA PHE A 57 25.50 -7.81 15.99
C PHE A 57 26.52 -6.82 16.57
N SER A 58 26.08 -5.88 17.41
CA SER A 58 26.93 -4.85 18.02
C SER A 58 27.22 -5.09 19.51
N GLN A 59 27.05 -6.33 20.01
CA GLN A 59 27.39 -6.72 21.38
C GLN A 59 28.52 -7.76 21.39
#